data_AF-A0A0J6US82-F1
#
_entry.id   AF-A0A0J6US82-F1
#
_cell.length_a   1.000
_cell.length_b   1.000
_cell.length_c   1.000
_cell.angle_alpha   90.00
_cell.angle_beta   90.00
_cell.angle_gamma   90.00
#
_symmetry.space_group_name_H-M   'P 1'
#
loop_
_entity.id
_entity.type
_entity.pdbx_description
1 polymer ?
#
loop_
_entity_poly.entity_id
_entity_poly.type
_entity_poly.pdbx_seq_one_letter_code
_entity_poly.pdbx_strand_id
1 'polypeptide(L)'
;MTSSTEIPPVTARPGAWLPPVTAGLAAAALAGLPFLTLAPNRLVPGVPVGSGPAGMAAGALAATVCALLAGPARPWRARAALAAALAAWCALLLGAGQGAADLLAGKPPAARAALGSGAWLAGLALIGLAGEAARAA
;
A
#
# COMPACT_ATOMS: atom_id res chain seq x y z
N MET A 1 48.44 -22.16 18.20
CA MET A 1 47.23 -22.59 17.48
C MET A 1 46.09 -21.67 17.91
N THR A 2 45.87 -20.58 17.18
CA THR A 2 44.79 -19.62 17.42
C THR A 2 43.63 -19.97 16.50
N SER A 3 42.61 -20.64 17.04
CA SER A 3 41.36 -20.94 16.33
C SER A 3 40.65 -19.64 16.00
N SER A 4 40.74 -19.20 14.74
CA SER A 4 39.99 -18.06 14.24
C SER A 4 38.53 -18.46 14.09
N THR A 5 37.66 -17.84 14.88
CA THR A 5 36.21 -18.03 14.80
C THR A 5 35.70 -17.25 13.59
N GLU A 6 35.56 -17.94 12.47
CA GLU A 6 35.01 -17.38 11.24
C GLU A 6 33.49 -17.16 11.45
N ILE A 7 33.08 -15.92 11.70
CA ILE A 7 31.66 -15.56 11.75
C ILE A 7 31.14 -15.62 10.31
N PRO A 8 30.20 -16.52 9.98
CA PRO A 8 29.69 -16.61 8.63
C PRO A 8 28.97 -15.30 8.28
N PRO A 9 29.22 -14.72 7.10
CA PRO A 9 28.52 -13.52 6.68
C PRO A 9 27.02 -13.83 6.59
N VAL A 10 26.20 -13.04 7.27
CA VAL A 10 24.76 -13.00 7.03
C VAL A 10 24.57 -12.44 5.62
N THR A 11 24.53 -13.32 4.62
CA THR A 11 24.19 -12.95 3.26
C THR A 11 22.71 -12.57 3.23
N ALA A 12 22.43 -11.28 3.41
CA ALA A 12 21.12 -10.72 3.12
C ALA A 12 20.74 -11.10 1.69
N ARG A 13 19.52 -11.65 1.50
CA ARG A 13 19.04 -11.92 0.14
C ARG A 13 19.06 -10.61 -0.66
N PRO A 14 19.58 -10.61 -1.89
CA PRO A 14 19.43 -9.45 -2.77
C PRO A 14 17.94 -9.09 -2.86
N GLY A 15 17.58 -7.87 -2.48
CA GLY A 15 16.20 -7.39 -2.47
C GLY A 15 15.43 -7.52 -1.15
N ALA A 16 16.03 -7.98 -0.04
CA ALA A 16 15.34 -8.06 1.27
C ALA A 16 14.83 -6.71 1.81
N TRP A 17 15.33 -5.60 1.28
CA TRP A 17 14.91 -4.24 1.62
C TRP A 17 13.66 -3.77 0.84
N LEU A 18 13.28 -4.45 -0.25
CA LEU A 18 12.15 -4.05 -1.09
C LEU A 18 10.81 -4.10 -0.34
N PRO A 19 10.46 -5.17 0.41
CA PRO A 19 9.21 -5.21 1.17
C PRO A 19 9.03 -4.09 2.20
N PRO A 20 10.01 -3.77 3.07
CA PRO A 20 9.84 -2.68 4.03
C PRO A 20 9.78 -1.30 3.36
N VAL A 21 10.55 -1.07 2.29
CA VAL A 21 10.49 0.20 1.56
C VAL A 21 9.15 0.38 0.86
N THR A 22 8.63 -0.65 0.21
CA THR A 22 7.32 -0.58 -0.48
C THR A 22 6.16 -0.46 0.51
N ALA A 23 6.19 -1.18 1.63
CA ALA A 23 5.20 -1.03 2.69
C ALA A 23 5.25 0.36 3.34
N GLY A 24 6.45 0.88 3.61
CA GLY A 24 6.66 2.23 4.12
C GLY A 24 6.16 3.30 3.15
N LEU A 25 6.42 3.13 1.85
CA LEU A 25 5.92 4.02 0.80
C LEU A 25 4.38 4.02 0.74
N ALA A 26 3.75 2.85 0.80
CA ALA A 26 2.29 2.75 0.82
C ALA A 26 1.69 3.49 2.03
N ALA A 27 2.24 3.26 3.23
CA ALA A 27 1.78 3.92 4.45
C ALA A 27 2.00 5.44 4.41
N ALA A 28 3.18 5.90 3.97
CA ALA A 28 3.49 7.31 3.86
C ALA A 28 2.62 8.02 2.81
N ALA A 29 2.34 7.38 1.67
CA ALA A 29 1.46 7.91 0.65
C ALA A 29 0.01 8.06 1.15
N LEU A 30 -0.50 7.09 1.90
CA LEU A 30 -1.86 7.14 2.45
C LEU A 30 -1.99 8.16 3.61
N ALA A 31 -0.94 8.36 4.38
CA ALA A 31 -0.95 9.30 5.50
C ALA A 31 -0.67 10.76 5.09
N GLY A 32 0.21 10.97 4.11
CA GLY A 32 0.79 12.28 3.80
C GLY A 32 0.35 12.90 2.49
N LEU A 33 -0.31 12.16 1.60
CA LEU A 33 -0.71 12.64 0.27
C LEU A 33 -2.22 12.60 0.05
N PRO A 34 -2.75 13.45 -0.84
CA PRO A 34 -4.17 13.43 -1.17
C PRO A 34 -4.54 12.09 -1.80
N PHE A 35 -5.56 11.46 -1.22
CA PHE A 35 -6.09 10.18 -1.70
C PHE A 35 -7.19 10.39 -2.73
N LEU A 36 -8.10 11.30 -2.46
CA LEU A 36 -9.11 11.78 -3.39
C LEU A 36 -8.97 13.28 -3.59
N THR A 37 -9.45 13.77 -4.72
CA THR A 37 -9.61 15.19 -5.01
C THR A 37 -11.02 15.44 -5.48
N LEU A 38 -11.74 16.35 -4.81
CA LEU A 38 -13.10 16.74 -5.16
C LEU A 38 -13.08 18.06 -5.93
N ALA A 39 -13.40 18.03 -7.23
CA ALA A 39 -13.58 19.22 -8.06
C ALA A 39 -15.07 19.60 -8.11
N PRO A 40 -15.49 20.77 -7.59
CA PRO A 40 -16.89 21.19 -7.61
C PRO A 40 -17.41 21.47 -9.02
N ASN A 41 -16.52 21.84 -9.95
CA ASN A 41 -16.81 22.06 -11.36
C ASN A 41 -15.51 21.86 -12.18
N ARG A 42 -15.63 21.60 -13.49
CA ARG A 42 -14.47 21.39 -14.40
C ARG A 42 -13.51 22.59 -14.51
N LEU A 43 -13.95 23.75 -14.05
CA LEU A 43 -13.21 25.02 -14.13
C LEU A 43 -12.48 25.36 -12.83
N VAL A 44 -12.76 24.63 -11.74
CA VAL A 44 -12.22 24.95 -10.41
C VAL A 44 -11.26 23.85 -9.97
N PRO A 45 -10.07 24.19 -9.44
CA PRO A 45 -9.17 23.22 -8.85
C PRO A 45 -9.85 22.37 -7.77
N GLY A 46 -9.50 21.08 -7.74
CA GLY A 46 -10.05 20.16 -6.76
C GLY A 46 -9.53 20.38 -5.34
N VAL A 47 -10.38 20.12 -4.36
CA VAL A 47 -10.01 20.12 -2.94
C VAL A 47 -9.44 18.74 -2.57
N PRO A 48 -8.23 18.64 -1.99
CA PRO A 48 -7.64 17.37 -1.59
C PRO A 48 -8.38 16.76 -0.39
N VAL A 49 -8.54 15.44 -0.40
CA VAL A 49 -9.18 14.65 0.66
C VAL A 49 -8.28 13.46 0.99
N GLY A 50 -8.06 13.22 2.28
CA GLY A 50 -7.27 12.09 2.78
C GLY A 50 -8.01 10.75 2.66
N SER A 51 -7.29 9.65 2.90
CA SER A 51 -7.82 8.29 2.75
C SER A 51 -8.71 7.80 3.90
N GLY A 52 -8.70 8.50 5.04
CA GLY A 52 -9.45 8.10 6.23
C GLY A 52 -9.12 6.68 6.73
N PRO A 53 -10.09 5.97 7.34
CA PRO A 53 -9.87 4.66 7.95
C PRO A 53 -9.52 3.57 6.92
N ALA A 54 -10.01 3.68 5.69
CA ALA A 54 -9.66 2.73 4.63
C ALA A 54 -8.15 2.76 4.31
N GLY A 55 -7.55 3.95 4.30
CA GLY A 55 -6.09 4.07 4.13
C GLY A 55 -5.31 3.52 5.33
N MET A 56 -5.82 3.68 6.55
CA MET A 56 -5.20 3.06 7.73
C MET A 56 -5.22 1.53 7.64
N ALA A 57 -6.36 0.95 7.24
CA ALA A 57 -6.49 -0.49 7.05
C ALA A 57 -5.54 -1.01 5.94
N ALA A 58 -5.49 -0.32 4.80
CA ALA A 58 -4.57 -0.67 3.71
C ALA A 58 -3.10 -0.56 4.13
N GLY A 59 -2.72 0.48 4.89
CA GLY A 59 -1.38 0.64 5.44
C GLY A 59 -1.00 -0.46 6.44
N ALA A 60 -1.91 -0.83 7.33
CA ALA A 60 -1.69 -1.93 8.28
C ALA A 60 -1.52 -3.29 7.58
N LEU A 61 -2.31 -3.53 6.53
CA LEU A 61 -2.17 -4.72 5.70
C LEU A 61 -0.84 -4.73 4.95
N ALA A 62 -0.39 -3.60 4.39
CA ALA A 62 0.93 -3.49 3.76
C ALA A 62 2.07 -3.82 4.75
N ALA A 63 1.99 -3.34 5.99
CA ALA A 63 2.94 -3.71 7.04
C ALA A 63 2.90 -5.21 7.37
N THR A 64 1.71 -5.82 7.37
CA THR A 64 1.53 -7.26 7.58
C THR A 64 2.18 -8.07 6.47
N VAL A 65 2.04 -7.65 5.20
CA VAL A 65 2.72 -8.26 4.05
C VAL A 65 4.23 -8.22 4.25
N CYS A 66 4.79 -7.07 4.62
CA CYS A 66 6.22 -6.93 4.90
C CYS A 66 6.68 -7.89 6.01
N ALA A 67 5.95 -7.97 7.12
CA ALA A 67 6.30 -8.85 8.24
C ALA A 67 6.27 -10.34 7.85
N LEU A 68 5.32 -10.73 7.00
CA LEU A 68 5.24 -12.10 6.46
C LEU A 68 6.44 -12.41 5.56
N LEU A 69 6.83 -11.49 4.68
CA LEU A 69 7.96 -11.67 3.76
C LEU A 69 9.32 -11.61 4.45
N ALA A 70 9.46 -10.90 5.57
CA ALA A 70 10.73 -10.75 6.30
C ALA A 70 11.15 -12.00 7.10
N GLY A 71 10.22 -12.88 7.46
CA GLY A 71 10.54 -14.07 8.27
C GLY A 71 10.99 -15.30 7.46
N PRO A 72 11.09 -16.49 8.09
CA PRO A 72 11.60 -17.69 7.43
C PRO A 72 10.75 -18.09 6.22
N ALA A 73 11.43 -18.59 5.18
CA ALA A 73 10.82 -19.02 3.93
C ALA A 73 9.93 -20.25 4.18
N ARG A 74 8.62 -20.03 4.21
CA ARG A 74 7.59 -21.07 4.30
C ARG A 74 6.52 -20.77 3.25
N PRO A 75 6.07 -21.76 2.46
CA PRO A 75 5.15 -21.53 1.33
C PRO A 75 3.83 -20.90 1.76
N TRP A 76 3.31 -21.24 2.94
CA TRP A 76 2.07 -20.64 3.47
C TRP A 76 2.20 -19.14 3.76
N ARG A 77 3.39 -18.66 4.15
CA ARG A 77 3.60 -17.24 4.51
C ARG A 77 3.56 -16.36 3.27
N ALA A 78 4.09 -16.84 2.15
CA ALA A 78 4.01 -16.14 0.89
C ALA A 78 2.56 -16.09 0.35
N ARG A 79 1.80 -17.19 0.46
CA ARG A 79 0.36 -17.20 0.14
C ARG A 79 -0.45 -16.24 1.04
N ALA A 80 -0.14 -16.22 2.34
CA ALA A 80 -0.76 -15.29 3.28
C ALA A 80 -0.40 -13.83 2.97
N ALA A 81 0.86 -13.57 2.58
CA ALA A 81 1.32 -12.25 2.15
C ALA A 81 0.60 -11.80 0.87
N LEU A 82 0.43 -12.69 -0.11
CA LEU A 82 -0.33 -12.38 -1.32
C LEU A 82 -1.80 -12.08 -1.01
N ALA A 83 -2.44 -12.91 -0.16
CA ALA A 83 -3.82 -12.67 0.28
C ALA A 83 -3.97 -11.34 1.01
N ALA A 84 -3.02 -10.97 1.89
CA ALA A 84 -3.02 -9.70 2.59
C ALA A 84 -2.81 -8.50 1.64
N ALA A 85 -1.95 -8.63 0.63
CA ALA A 85 -1.75 -7.59 -0.39
C ALA A 85 -3.01 -7.36 -1.23
N LEU A 86 -3.70 -8.45 -1.64
CA LEU A 86 -4.98 -8.37 -2.33
C LEU A 86 -6.08 -7.77 -1.45
N ALA A 87 -6.13 -8.14 -0.17
CA ALA A 87 -7.05 -7.55 0.80
C ALA A 87 -6.81 -6.04 0.96
N ALA A 88 -5.54 -5.60 1.01
CA ALA A 88 -5.17 -4.19 1.07
C ALA A 88 -5.66 -3.44 -0.18
N TRP A 89 -5.48 -4.04 -1.36
CA TRP A 89 -5.97 -3.49 -2.62
C TRP A 89 -7.49 -3.34 -2.62
N CYS A 90 -8.22 -4.37 -2.21
CA CYS A 90 -9.68 -4.34 -2.09
C CYS A 90 -10.15 -3.26 -1.10
N ALA A 91 -9.52 -3.15 0.07
CA ALA A 91 -9.86 -2.12 1.06
C ALA A 91 -9.67 -0.71 0.49
N LEU A 92 -8.61 -0.50 -0.30
CA LEU A 92 -8.31 0.78 -0.93
C LEU A 92 -9.35 1.13 -2.02
N LEU A 93 -9.75 0.16 -2.86
CA LEU A 93 -10.79 0.35 -3.87
C LEU A 93 -12.16 0.64 -3.25
N LEU A 94 -12.54 -0.11 -2.22
CA LEU A 94 -13.80 0.10 -1.52
C LEU A 94 -13.81 1.46 -0.80
N GLY A 95 -12.71 1.83 -0.15
CA GLY A 95 -12.55 3.13 0.48
C GLY A 95 -12.60 4.30 -0.52
N ALA A 96 -11.96 4.14 -1.69
CA ALA A 96 -12.04 5.14 -2.76
C ALA A 96 -13.47 5.27 -3.31
N GLY A 97 -14.16 4.15 -3.52
CA GLY A 97 -15.54 4.13 -4.01
C GLY A 97 -16.53 4.76 -3.02
N GLN A 98 -16.49 4.35 -1.75
CA GLN A 98 -17.33 4.93 -0.70
C GLN A 98 -17.00 6.41 -0.47
N GLY A 99 -15.72 6.75 -0.34
CA GLY A 99 -15.30 8.14 -0.18
C GLY A 99 -15.73 9.03 -1.35
N ALA A 100 -15.64 8.54 -2.59
CA ALA A 100 -16.13 9.28 -3.75
C ALA A 100 -17.66 9.44 -3.74
N ALA A 101 -18.41 8.40 -3.38
CA ALA A 101 -19.87 8.45 -3.27
C ALA A 101 -20.31 9.47 -2.21
N ASP A 102 -19.69 9.45 -1.03
CA ASP A 102 -19.99 10.38 0.07
C ASP A 102 -19.66 11.82 -0.31
N LEU A 103 -18.54 12.05 -0.99
CA LEU A 103 -18.13 13.40 -1.42
C LEU A 103 -19.04 13.98 -2.50
N LEU A 104 -19.62 13.13 -3.35
CA LEU A 104 -20.52 13.53 -4.43
C LEU A 104 -21.99 13.61 -3.99
N ALA A 105 -22.34 13.08 -2.82
CA ALA A 105 -23.69 13.16 -2.28
C ALA A 105 -24.13 14.62 -2.12
N GLY A 106 -25.26 14.98 -2.75
CA GLY A 106 -25.81 16.33 -2.71
C GLY A 106 -25.02 17.39 -3.52
N LYS A 107 -24.04 16.99 -4.33
CA LYS A 107 -23.29 17.91 -5.21
C LYS A 107 -23.94 18.04 -6.60
N PRO A 108 -23.72 19.16 -7.32
CA PRO A 108 -24.21 19.33 -8.68
C PRO A 108 -23.63 18.27 -9.63
N PRO A 109 -24.31 17.92 -10.75
CA PRO A 109 -23.88 16.86 -11.68
C PRO A 109 -22.55 17.13 -12.39
N ALA A 110 -22.04 18.36 -12.31
CA ALA A 110 -20.72 18.73 -12.82
C ALA A 110 -19.56 18.41 -11.85
N ALA A 111 -19.87 18.07 -10.59
CA ALA A 111 -18.88 17.73 -9.58
C ALA A 111 -18.22 16.38 -9.90
N ARG A 112 -16.92 16.27 -9.62
CA ARG A 112 -16.12 15.08 -9.93
C ARG A 112 -15.21 14.75 -8.76
N ALA A 113 -15.15 13.47 -8.42
CA ALA A 113 -14.10 12.92 -7.58
C ALA A 113 -13.05 12.27 -8.49
N ALA A 114 -11.78 12.56 -8.24
CA ALA A 114 -10.65 11.94 -8.92
C ALA A 114 -9.67 11.37 -7.89
N LEU A 115 -8.89 10.37 -8.30
CA LEU A 115 -7.83 9.80 -7.47
C LEU A 115 -6.67 10.81 -7.37
N GLY A 116 -6.23 11.07 -6.14
CA GLY A 116 -5.05 11.88 -5.87
C GLY A 116 -3.74 11.10 -6.02
N SER A 117 -2.62 11.78 -5.86
CA SER A 117 -1.28 11.19 -5.96
C SER A 117 -1.02 10.11 -4.90
N GLY A 118 -1.60 10.24 -3.71
CA GLY A 118 -1.51 9.25 -2.64
C GLY A 118 -2.13 7.92 -3.03
N ALA A 119 -3.28 7.93 -3.71
CA ALA A 119 -3.94 6.72 -4.19
C ALA A 119 -3.10 5.97 -5.24
N TRP A 120 -2.49 6.71 -6.18
CA TRP A 120 -1.62 6.12 -7.20
C TRP A 120 -0.35 5.52 -6.61
N LEU A 121 0.34 6.26 -5.74
CA LEU A 121 1.58 5.77 -5.10
C LEU A 121 1.32 4.57 -4.19
N ALA A 122 0.25 4.63 -3.38
CA ALA A 122 -0.16 3.50 -2.56
C ALA A 122 -0.53 2.29 -3.42
N GLY A 123 -1.23 2.51 -4.53
CA GLY A 123 -1.56 1.45 -5.48
C GLY A 123 -0.31 0.78 -6.05
N LEU A 124 0.61 1.56 -6.63
CA LEU A 124 1.85 1.01 -7.19
C LEU A 124 2.67 0.25 -6.14
N ALA A 125 2.74 0.77 -4.90
CA ALA A 125 3.43 0.10 -3.81
C ALA A 125 2.79 -1.25 -3.44
N LEU A 126 1.45 -1.31 -3.37
CA LEU A 126 0.71 -2.56 -3.11
C LEU A 126 0.88 -3.59 -4.23
N ILE A 127 0.90 -3.15 -5.50
CA ILE A 127 1.19 -4.03 -6.64
C ILE A 127 2.60 -4.60 -6.53
N GLY A 128 3.59 -3.77 -6.17
CA GLY A 128 4.96 -4.22 -5.93
C GLY A 128 5.04 -5.29 -4.83
N LEU A 129 4.36 -5.06 -3.70
CA LEU A 129 4.25 -6.02 -2.61
C LEU A 129 3.58 -7.33 -3.02
N ALA A 130 2.50 -7.27 -3.80
CA ALA A 130 1.83 -8.45 -4.33
C ALA A 130 2.76 -9.24 -5.28
N GLY A 131 3.54 -8.55 -6.11
CA GLY A 131 4.51 -9.17 -7.01
C GLY A 131 5.69 -9.84 -6.28
N GLU A 132 6.16 -9.25 -5.18
CA GLU A 132 7.14 -9.89 -4.29
C GLU A 132 6.53 -11.12 -3.60
N ALA A 133 5.30 -11.01 -3.10
CA ALA A 133 4.62 -12.13 -2.46
C ALA A 133 4.34 -13.29 -3.42
N ALA A 134 3.94 -13.00 -4.66
CA ALA A 134 3.72 -14.01 -5.69
C ALA A 134 5.01 -14.71 -6.11
N ARG A 135 6.15 -13.99 -6.16
CA ARG A 135 7.46 -14.60 -6.42
C ARG A 135 7.95 -15.51 -5.30
N ALA A 136 7.47 -15.28 -4.08
CA ALA A 136 7.85 -16.07 -2.91
C ALA A 136 6.92 -17.30 -2.65
N ALA A 137 5.79 -17.41 -3.36
CA ALA A 137 4.72 -18.40 -3.13
C ALA A 137 4.88 -19.66 -3.99
#